data_AF-B7PDL2-F1
#
_entry.id   AF-B7PDL2-F1
#
_cell.length_a   1.000
_cell.length_b   1.000
_cell.length_c   1.000
_cell.angle_alpha   90.00
_cell.angle_beta   90.00
_cell.angle_gamma   90.00
#
_symmetry.space_group_name_H-M   'P 1'
#
loop_
_entity.id
_entity.type
_entity.pdbx_description
1 polymer ?
#
loop_
_entity_poly.entity_id
_entity_poly.type
_entity_poly.pdbx_seq_one_letter_code
_entity_poly.pdbx_strand_id
1 'polypeptide(L)'
;MPQPRLSDSRVPDIYSVPPKCIEETTYSSLHEQQNAIKPAQSDFLYIVRGEDVNDVPTSYVVNGLRPHEFPVIGTYVDKRVVPGFRYRVRVNRTSRQLFDGRALTLESVGRGYGKRITFEAPPGGLNDNDNYFYSDTIAQGYGFSPVALEIGDRFRIRDSDSEEPCGDLLVAELLRDQTELGTDVLQDGTVEKQIRVSFHAKFLSVSNRLLDKQLTWNRVKVNAVAFLVKPRKAQQATLERLVLEDCALAGYELVSFSRRTEAEE
;
A
#
# COMPACT_ATOMS: atom_id res chain seq x y z
N MET A 1 89.87 -47.45 0.72
CA MET A 1 90.68 -47.43 1.96
C MET A 1 90.38 -46.13 2.70
N PRO A 2 90.42 -46.12 4.05
CA PRO A 2 89.31 -45.77 4.95
C PRO A 2 89.24 -44.31 5.46
N GLN A 3 88.09 -43.96 6.09
CA GLN A 3 87.86 -42.81 6.98
C GLN A 3 88.65 -42.94 8.32
N PRO A 4 88.74 -41.90 9.21
CA PRO A 4 87.65 -41.52 10.16
C PRO A 4 87.58 -39.99 10.56
N ARG A 5 86.40 -39.43 10.87
CA ARG A 5 85.79 -39.01 12.20
C ARG A 5 86.51 -37.86 12.96
N LEU A 6 85.90 -36.92 13.72
CA LEU A 6 84.54 -36.64 14.24
C LEU A 6 84.51 -35.22 14.90
N SER A 7 83.30 -34.62 14.98
CA SER A 7 82.72 -33.69 15.99
C SER A 7 83.36 -32.31 16.23
N ASP A 8 82.67 -31.21 16.57
CA ASP A 8 81.28 -30.79 16.89
C ASP A 8 81.34 -29.24 16.78
N SER A 9 80.32 -28.41 16.58
CA SER A 9 78.90 -28.42 16.94
C SER A 9 78.19 -27.30 16.16
N ARG A 10 76.86 -27.39 16.14
CA ARG A 10 75.89 -26.77 15.22
C ARG A 10 75.48 -25.35 15.61
N VAL A 11 75.33 -24.46 14.62
CA VAL A 11 74.09 -23.67 14.35
C VAL A 11 74.05 -23.40 12.83
N PRO A 12 72.97 -23.72 12.10
CA PRO A 12 72.89 -23.43 10.67
C PRO A 12 72.37 -22.00 10.39
N ASP A 13 73.15 -21.29 9.56
CA ASP A 13 72.67 -20.30 8.58
C ASP A 13 71.59 -20.96 7.67
N ILE A 14 70.73 -20.26 6.92
CA ILE A 14 71.05 -19.80 5.56
C ILE A 14 69.75 -19.19 4.93
N TYR A 15 69.85 -17.91 4.55
CA TYR A 15 69.35 -17.23 3.34
C TYR A 15 67.86 -17.24 2.90
N SER A 16 67.28 -16.04 3.02
CA SER A 16 66.53 -15.19 2.05
C SER A 16 65.43 -15.74 1.12
N VAL A 17 64.26 -15.08 1.15
CA VAL A 17 63.38 -14.88 -0.03
C VAL A 17 62.73 -13.46 0.04
N PRO A 18 62.70 -12.67 -1.06
CA PRO A 18 62.15 -11.30 -1.11
C PRO A 18 60.61 -11.24 -1.19
N PRO A 19 59.97 -10.08 -0.93
CA PRO A 19 58.52 -9.96 -0.86
C PRO A 19 57.88 -10.06 -2.24
N LYS A 20 56.88 -10.94 -2.37
CA LYS A 20 56.08 -11.12 -3.60
C LYS A 20 54.92 -10.12 -3.67
N CYS A 21 54.68 -9.69 -4.91
CA CYS A 21 53.59 -8.86 -5.39
C CYS A 21 52.20 -9.50 -5.27
N ILE A 22 51.22 -8.61 -5.40
CA ILE A 22 49.75 -8.69 -5.36
C ILE A 22 49.13 -9.79 -6.24
N GLU A 23 48.06 -10.43 -5.74
CA GLU A 23 46.93 -10.97 -6.53
C GLU A 23 45.64 -10.96 -5.68
N GLU A 24 44.50 -10.79 -6.36
CA GLU A 24 43.16 -10.40 -5.88
C GLU A 24 42.32 -11.54 -5.26
N THR A 25 41.14 -11.14 -4.73
CA THR A 25 39.95 -11.95 -4.32
C THR A 25 40.08 -12.60 -2.92
N THR A 26 39.23 -12.31 -1.92
CA THR A 26 37.76 -12.39 -1.92
C THR A 26 37.13 -11.41 -0.89
N TYR A 27 36.39 -10.41 -1.35
CA TYR A 27 35.47 -9.61 -0.53
C TYR A 27 34.14 -10.37 -0.39
N SER A 28 34.05 -11.28 0.57
CA SER A 28 32.79 -11.88 1.00
C SER A 28 32.86 -12.13 2.50
N SER A 29 32.19 -11.28 3.28
CA SER A 29 31.73 -11.55 4.66
C SER A 29 31.29 -10.32 5.48
N LEU A 30 30.98 -9.16 4.88
CA LEU A 30 30.50 -7.98 5.64
C LEU A 30 29.10 -7.48 5.23
N HIS A 31 28.21 -8.36 4.79
CA HIS A 31 26.80 -8.03 4.49
C HIS A 31 25.80 -8.98 5.15
N GLU A 32 26.01 -9.31 6.43
CA GLU A 32 24.93 -9.80 7.28
C GLU A 32 24.88 -8.98 8.57
N GLN A 33 23.66 -8.58 8.94
CA GLN A 33 23.27 -7.78 10.11
C GLN A 33 23.06 -6.27 9.88
N GLN A 34 22.32 -5.91 8.83
CA GLN A 34 21.31 -4.87 9.01
C GLN A 34 20.11 -5.51 9.69
N ASN A 35 20.05 -5.38 11.02
CA ASN A 35 18.84 -5.66 11.79
C ASN A 35 17.71 -4.80 11.21
N ALA A 36 16.78 -5.44 10.51
CA ALA A 36 15.52 -4.85 10.14
C ALA A 36 14.78 -4.47 11.43
N ILE A 37 14.80 -3.19 11.77
CA ILE A 37 13.94 -2.64 12.81
C ILE A 37 12.52 -2.84 12.30
N LYS A 38 11.86 -3.91 12.76
CA LYS A 38 10.42 -4.11 12.56
C LYS A 38 9.74 -2.85 13.10
N PRO A 39 8.90 -2.16 12.31
CA PRO A 39 8.16 -1.03 12.84
C PRO A 39 7.38 -1.51 14.06
N ALA A 40 7.51 -0.79 15.18
CA ALA A 40 6.83 -1.11 16.42
C ALA A 40 5.34 -1.32 16.11
N GLN A 41 4.89 -2.56 16.26
CA GLN A 41 3.51 -2.91 16.05
C GLN A 41 2.71 -2.16 17.10
N SER A 42 1.75 -1.34 16.69
CA SER A 42 0.92 -0.62 17.63
C SER A 42 0.07 -1.64 18.39
N ASP A 43 0.49 -1.97 19.60
CA ASP A 43 -0.17 -2.93 20.49
C ASP A 43 -1.44 -2.35 21.15
N PHE A 44 -2.15 -1.46 20.44
CA PHE A 44 -3.45 -1.00 20.88
C PHE A 44 -4.41 -2.19 20.92
N LEU A 45 -5.01 -2.39 22.09
CA LEU A 45 -6.02 -3.39 22.33
C LEU A 45 -7.40 -2.75 22.12
N TYR A 46 -8.14 -3.27 21.16
CA TYR A 46 -9.49 -2.89 20.81
C TYR A 46 -10.43 -3.99 21.28
N ILE A 47 -11.51 -3.60 21.97
CA ILE A 47 -12.64 -4.49 22.23
C ILE A 47 -13.72 -4.09 21.24
N VAL A 48 -14.10 -5.02 20.37
CA VAL A 48 -15.13 -4.80 19.35
C VAL A 48 -16.27 -5.78 19.58
N ARG A 49 -17.52 -5.32 19.42
CA ARG A 49 -18.70 -6.13 19.73
C ARG A 49 -19.69 -6.11 18.58
N GLY A 50 -20.27 -7.26 18.26
CA GLY A 50 -21.25 -7.35 17.18
C GLY A 50 -22.47 -6.44 17.40
N GLU A 51 -22.88 -6.23 18.66
CA GLU A 51 -23.95 -5.28 19.02
C GLU A 51 -23.67 -3.84 18.59
N ASP A 52 -22.40 -3.41 18.59
CA ASP A 52 -22.00 -2.06 18.18
C ASP A 52 -22.28 -1.81 16.70
N VAL A 53 -22.37 -2.89 15.90
CA VAL A 53 -22.66 -2.87 14.45
C VAL A 53 -24.05 -3.43 14.12
N ASN A 54 -24.95 -3.48 15.11
CA ASN A 54 -26.31 -4.01 15.00
C ASN A 54 -26.36 -5.49 14.56
N ASP A 55 -25.41 -6.29 15.02
CA ASP A 55 -25.31 -7.72 14.76
C ASP A 55 -25.41 -8.54 16.06
N VAL A 56 -25.18 -9.85 15.99
CA VAL A 56 -25.22 -10.74 17.16
C VAL A 56 -24.22 -10.27 18.25
N PRO A 57 -24.60 -10.24 19.54
CA PRO A 57 -23.82 -9.65 20.64
C PRO A 57 -22.63 -10.54 21.07
N THR A 58 -21.67 -10.73 20.18
CA THR A 58 -20.37 -11.32 20.46
C THR A 58 -19.38 -10.23 20.86
N SER A 59 -18.26 -10.61 21.48
CA SER A 59 -17.18 -9.69 21.84
C SER A 59 -15.83 -10.29 21.45
N TYR A 60 -14.99 -9.49 20.82
CA TYR A 60 -13.64 -9.89 20.38
C TYR A 60 -12.60 -8.91 20.90
N VAL A 61 -11.45 -9.44 21.29
CA VAL A 61 -10.26 -8.66 21.62
C VAL A 61 -9.34 -8.64 20.40
N VAL A 62 -9.18 -7.48 19.79
CA VAL A 62 -8.39 -7.27 18.58
C VAL A 62 -7.20 -6.37 18.90
N ASN A 63 -6.02 -6.72 18.41
CA ASN A 63 -4.82 -5.87 18.48
C ASN A 63 -3.94 -6.16 17.26
N GLY A 64 -2.85 -5.40 17.09
CA GLY A 64 -1.92 -5.58 15.98
C GLY A 64 -2.47 -5.13 14.61
N LEU A 65 -3.58 -4.39 14.62
CA LEU A 65 -4.06 -3.59 13.49
C LEU A 65 -3.09 -2.44 13.25
N ARG A 66 -2.93 -2.06 11.98
CA ARG A 66 -2.22 -0.83 11.61
C ARG A 66 -3.17 0.36 11.79
N PRO A 67 -2.65 1.58 12.03
CA PRO A 67 -3.50 2.76 12.29
C PRO A 67 -4.54 3.08 11.21
N HIS A 68 -4.30 2.68 9.96
CA HIS A 68 -5.19 2.92 8.82
C HIS A 68 -6.15 1.76 8.54
N GLU A 69 -6.08 0.66 9.30
CA GLU A 69 -6.85 -0.55 9.05
C GLU A 69 -8.13 -0.62 9.88
N PHE A 70 -9.15 -1.28 9.32
CA PHE A 70 -10.43 -1.53 9.98
C PHE A 70 -10.57 -3.01 10.36
N PRO A 71 -11.02 -3.33 11.59
CA PRO A 71 -11.21 -4.72 12.03
C PRO A 71 -12.38 -5.41 11.33
N VAL A 72 -12.13 -6.65 10.91
CA VAL A 72 -13.17 -7.61 10.51
C VAL A 72 -12.88 -8.95 11.20
N ILE A 73 -13.81 -9.42 12.05
CA ILE A 73 -13.65 -10.62 12.86
C ILE A 73 -15.00 -11.19 13.28
N GLY A 74 -15.25 -12.48 13.00
CA GLY A 74 -16.48 -13.16 13.39
C GLY A 74 -17.72 -12.37 12.97
N THR A 75 -18.61 -12.02 13.91
CA THR A 75 -19.80 -11.22 13.57
C THR A 75 -19.54 -9.72 13.44
N TYR A 76 -18.35 -9.23 13.83
CA TYR A 76 -18.00 -7.82 13.77
C TYR A 76 -17.34 -7.46 12.43
N VAL A 77 -17.95 -6.52 11.72
CA VAL A 77 -17.39 -5.85 10.53
C VAL A 77 -17.44 -4.36 10.83
N ASP A 78 -16.30 -3.68 10.89
CA ASP A 78 -16.24 -2.24 11.14
C ASP A 78 -17.15 -1.48 10.17
N LYS A 79 -17.94 -0.52 10.67
CA LYS A 79 -18.94 0.24 9.88
C LYS A 79 -18.34 0.97 8.69
N ARG A 80 -17.03 1.25 8.71
CA ARG A 80 -16.31 1.89 7.61
C ARG A 80 -16.04 0.92 6.46
N VAL A 81 -16.11 -0.39 6.67
CA VAL A 81 -16.00 -1.41 5.63
C VAL A 81 -17.33 -1.53 4.87
N VAL A 82 -17.49 -0.70 3.84
CA VAL A 82 -18.70 -0.58 3.04
C VAL A 82 -18.51 -1.20 1.65
N PRO A 83 -19.46 -2.02 1.15
CA PRO A 83 -19.42 -2.53 -0.21
C PRO A 83 -19.39 -1.43 -1.29
N GLY A 84 -18.69 -1.72 -2.38
CA GLY A 84 -18.41 -0.86 -3.52
C GLY A 84 -17.17 0.03 -3.36
N PHE A 85 -16.50 -0.02 -2.22
CA PHE A 85 -15.19 0.63 -2.04
C PHE A 85 -14.08 -0.42 -2.12
N ARG A 86 -12.86 0.04 -2.42
CA ARG A 86 -11.69 -0.83 -2.58
C ARG A 86 -10.90 -0.95 -1.30
N TYR A 87 -10.44 -2.17 -1.00
CA TYR A 87 -9.62 -2.46 0.16
C TYR A 87 -8.48 -3.41 -0.17
N ARG A 88 -7.36 -3.28 0.55
CA ARG A 88 -6.38 -4.37 0.71
C ARG A 88 -6.68 -5.08 2.02
N VAL A 89 -6.58 -6.42 2.02
CA VAL A 89 -6.91 -7.24 3.18
C VAL A 89 -5.67 -7.93 3.70
N ARG A 90 -5.33 -7.65 4.96
CA ARG A 90 -4.24 -8.30 5.68
C ARG A 90 -4.79 -9.26 6.72
N VAL A 91 -4.19 -10.45 6.83
CA VAL A 91 -4.46 -11.34 7.96
C VAL A 91 -3.87 -10.69 9.21
N ASN A 92 -4.71 -10.40 10.21
CA ASN A 92 -4.30 -9.62 11.36
C ASN A 92 -3.12 -10.27 12.11
N ARG A 93 -2.27 -9.45 12.73
CA ARG A 93 -0.98 -9.83 13.34
C ARG A 93 0.06 -10.51 12.42
N THR A 94 -0.17 -10.58 11.11
CA THR A 94 0.80 -11.13 10.15
C THR A 94 1.14 -10.11 9.06
N SER A 95 2.15 -10.40 8.24
CA SER A 95 2.42 -9.68 6.98
C SER A 95 1.64 -10.24 5.79
N ARG A 96 0.92 -11.36 5.96
CA ARG A 96 0.20 -12.04 4.88
C ARG A 96 -0.95 -11.16 4.40
N GLN A 97 -0.92 -10.84 3.12
CA GLN A 97 -2.02 -10.21 2.40
C GLN A 97 -2.88 -11.30 1.75
N LEU A 98 -4.19 -11.11 1.69
CA LEU A 98 -5.06 -11.89 0.82
C LEU A 98 -5.01 -11.34 -0.61
N PHE A 99 -5.41 -12.15 -1.57
CA PHE A 99 -5.53 -11.76 -2.99
C PHE A 99 -4.26 -11.14 -3.58
N ASP A 100 -3.10 -11.65 -3.16
CA ASP A 100 -1.77 -11.17 -3.55
C ASP A 100 -1.52 -9.69 -3.23
N GLY A 101 -2.23 -9.15 -2.23
CA GLY A 101 -2.11 -7.74 -1.83
C GLY A 101 -2.77 -6.76 -2.79
N ARG A 102 -3.58 -7.25 -3.74
CA ARG A 102 -4.36 -6.39 -4.64
C ARG A 102 -5.43 -5.62 -3.87
N ALA A 103 -5.66 -4.38 -4.30
CA ALA A 103 -6.78 -3.58 -3.81
C ALA A 103 -8.02 -3.94 -4.63
N LEU A 104 -8.95 -4.67 -4.01
CA LEU A 104 -10.14 -5.15 -4.69
C LEU A 104 -11.39 -4.43 -4.19
N THR A 105 -12.35 -4.21 -5.08
CA THR A 105 -13.69 -3.71 -4.73
C THR A 105 -14.43 -4.74 -3.88
N LEU A 106 -14.87 -4.35 -2.69
CA LEU A 106 -15.72 -5.20 -1.84
C LEU A 106 -17.12 -5.27 -2.45
N GLU A 107 -17.59 -6.43 -2.90
CA GLU A 107 -18.93 -6.56 -3.50
C GLU A 107 -20.01 -6.76 -2.45
N SER A 108 -19.74 -7.59 -1.44
CA SER A 108 -20.74 -7.90 -0.42
C SER A 108 -20.15 -8.38 0.90
N VAL A 109 -20.93 -8.17 1.96
CA VAL A 109 -20.74 -8.74 3.29
C VAL A 109 -21.95 -9.63 3.57
N GLY A 110 -21.71 -10.93 3.63
CA GLY A 110 -22.73 -11.94 3.85
C GLY A 110 -23.35 -11.87 5.24
N ARG A 111 -24.57 -12.38 5.37
CA ARG A 111 -25.28 -12.54 6.65
C ARG A 111 -24.79 -13.79 7.38
N GLY A 112 -25.18 -13.96 8.66
CA GLY A 112 -24.83 -15.12 9.49
C GLY A 112 -23.71 -14.85 10.48
N TYR A 113 -23.22 -15.88 11.18
CA TYR A 113 -22.19 -15.71 12.22
C TYR A 113 -20.80 -15.43 11.64
N GLY A 114 -20.33 -16.32 10.74
CA GLY A 114 -19.20 -16.05 9.87
C GLY A 114 -19.66 -15.26 8.65
N LYS A 115 -19.26 -13.99 8.55
CA LYS A 115 -19.61 -13.13 7.41
C LYS A 115 -18.80 -13.57 6.21
N ARG A 116 -19.46 -14.01 5.15
CA ARG A 116 -18.80 -14.22 3.86
C ARG A 116 -18.45 -12.87 3.26
N ILE A 117 -17.18 -12.53 3.21
CA ILE A 117 -16.69 -11.30 2.60
C ILE A 117 -16.32 -11.63 1.15
N THR A 118 -16.98 -10.99 0.19
CA THR A 118 -16.78 -11.24 -1.25
C THR A 118 -16.29 -9.98 -1.94
N PHE A 119 -15.20 -10.11 -2.68
CA PHE A 119 -14.60 -9.06 -3.50
C PHE A 119 -14.81 -9.32 -4.99
N GLU A 120 -14.56 -8.29 -5.80
CA GLU A 120 -14.69 -8.35 -7.26
C GLU A 120 -13.94 -9.54 -7.85
N ALA A 121 -14.59 -10.21 -8.81
CA ALA A 121 -14.03 -11.36 -9.50
C ALA A 121 -12.77 -10.95 -10.29
N PRO A 122 -11.79 -11.87 -10.46
CA PRO A 122 -10.71 -11.62 -11.40
C PRO A 122 -11.27 -11.48 -12.84
N PRO A 123 -10.54 -10.84 -13.76
CA PRO A 123 -10.95 -10.72 -15.15
C PRO A 123 -11.31 -12.09 -15.75
N GLY A 124 -12.52 -12.20 -16.32
CA GLY A 124 -13.04 -13.46 -16.87
C GLY A 124 -13.55 -14.48 -15.84
N GLY A 125 -13.42 -14.21 -14.54
CA GLY A 125 -13.78 -15.13 -13.44
C GLY A 125 -15.19 -14.93 -12.86
N LEU A 126 -16.14 -14.39 -13.62
CA LEU A 126 -17.49 -14.09 -13.10
C LEU A 126 -18.24 -15.34 -12.60
N ASN A 127 -18.00 -16.49 -13.22
CA ASN A 127 -18.64 -17.75 -12.83
C ASN A 127 -17.86 -18.50 -11.73
N ASP A 128 -16.58 -18.21 -11.56
CA ASP A 128 -15.66 -18.91 -10.67
C ASP A 128 -14.90 -17.88 -9.81
N ASN A 129 -15.65 -17.10 -9.02
CA ASN A 129 -15.06 -16.09 -8.14
C ASN A 129 -14.60 -16.70 -6.81
N ASP A 130 -13.29 -16.83 -6.69
CA ASP A 130 -12.54 -17.28 -5.51
C ASP A 130 -12.00 -16.13 -4.65
N ASN A 131 -12.32 -14.86 -4.98
CA ASN A 131 -12.00 -13.70 -4.14
C ASN A 131 -12.98 -13.52 -2.97
N TYR A 132 -13.12 -14.55 -2.12
CA TYR A 132 -13.91 -14.47 -0.90
C TYR A 132 -13.28 -15.21 0.28
N PHE A 133 -13.71 -14.89 1.49
CA PHE A 133 -13.37 -15.62 2.71
C PHE A 133 -14.46 -15.44 3.77
N TYR A 134 -14.35 -16.14 4.91
CA TYR A 134 -15.25 -15.94 6.05
C TYR A 134 -14.52 -15.21 7.18
N SER A 135 -15.18 -14.21 7.78
CA SER A 135 -14.63 -13.36 8.84
C SER A 135 -14.21 -14.11 10.11
N ASP A 136 -14.62 -15.36 10.30
CA ASP A 136 -14.29 -16.25 11.43
C ASP A 136 -13.25 -17.32 11.09
N THR A 137 -12.76 -17.38 9.84
CA THR A 137 -11.75 -18.37 9.43
C THR A 137 -10.44 -18.20 10.20
N ILE A 138 -10.09 -16.96 10.56
CA ILE A 138 -8.89 -16.63 11.33
C ILE A 138 -9.30 -16.04 12.67
N ALA A 139 -8.88 -16.67 13.77
CA ALA A 139 -9.24 -16.27 15.13
C ALA A 139 -8.80 -14.84 15.50
N GLN A 140 -7.73 -14.33 14.88
CA GLN A 140 -7.24 -12.96 15.09
C GLN A 140 -7.93 -11.91 14.20
N GLY A 141 -8.77 -12.35 13.26
CA GLY A 141 -9.45 -11.50 12.28
C GLY A 141 -8.56 -10.94 11.18
N TYR A 142 -9.04 -9.88 10.56
CA TYR A 142 -8.43 -9.23 9.40
C TYR A 142 -8.37 -7.71 9.57
N GLY A 143 -7.38 -7.09 8.96
CA GLY A 143 -7.25 -5.63 8.83
C GLY A 143 -7.56 -5.21 7.40
N PHE A 144 -8.50 -4.29 7.23
CA PHE A 144 -8.91 -3.74 5.93
C PHE A 144 -8.32 -2.36 5.74
N SER A 145 -7.43 -2.18 4.76
CA SER A 145 -6.85 -0.89 4.40
C SER A 145 -7.66 -0.26 3.26
N PRO A 146 -8.26 0.93 3.42
CA PRO A 146 -9.02 1.57 2.34
C PRO A 146 -8.09 2.07 1.23
N VAL A 147 -8.58 2.06 -0.01
CA VAL A 147 -7.80 2.48 -1.18
C VAL A 147 -8.61 3.43 -2.07
N ALA A 148 -8.20 4.69 -2.13
CA ALA A 148 -8.71 5.68 -3.08
C ALA A 148 -7.99 5.62 -4.42
N LEU A 149 -6.66 5.59 -4.40
CA LEU A 149 -5.83 5.59 -5.60
C LEU A 149 -4.68 4.57 -5.52
N GLU A 150 -4.06 4.28 -6.65
CA GLU A 150 -2.92 3.35 -6.79
C GLU A 150 -1.81 3.93 -7.67
N ILE A 151 -0.63 3.31 -7.58
CA ILE A 151 0.44 3.56 -8.54
C ILE A 151 -0.07 3.24 -9.94
N GLY A 152 0.20 4.12 -10.89
CA GLY A 152 -0.30 4.02 -12.26
C GLY A 152 -1.58 4.80 -12.53
N ASP A 153 -2.29 5.28 -11.50
CA ASP A 153 -3.43 6.17 -11.71
C ASP A 153 -2.97 7.48 -12.37
N ARG A 154 -3.79 8.00 -13.28
CA ARG A 154 -3.49 9.19 -14.06
C ARG A 154 -4.45 10.32 -13.72
N PHE A 155 -3.94 11.55 -13.77
CA PHE A 155 -4.72 12.76 -13.55
C PHE A 155 -4.43 13.79 -14.62
N ARG A 156 -5.46 14.46 -15.12
CA ARG A 156 -5.31 15.67 -15.92
C ARG A 156 -5.26 16.86 -14.98
N ILE A 157 -4.26 17.71 -15.16
CA ILE A 157 -4.14 18.98 -14.45
C ILE A 157 -4.99 20.02 -15.20
N ARG A 158 -5.85 20.73 -14.48
CA ARG A 158 -6.61 21.88 -15.00
C ARG A 158 -6.36 23.11 -14.16
N ASP A 159 -6.29 24.26 -14.82
CA ASP A 159 -6.34 25.56 -14.14
C ASP A 159 -7.68 25.70 -13.41
N SER A 160 -7.67 26.00 -12.12
CA SER A 160 -8.91 26.06 -11.34
C SER A 160 -9.81 27.25 -11.71
N ASP A 161 -9.24 28.33 -12.28
CA ASP A 161 -9.99 29.53 -12.65
C ASP A 161 -10.52 29.44 -14.09
N SER A 162 -9.72 28.90 -15.02
CA SER A 162 -10.06 28.86 -16.44
C SER A 162 -10.48 27.49 -16.98
N GLU A 163 -10.40 26.44 -16.17
CA GLU A 163 -10.63 25.03 -16.54
C GLU A 163 -9.75 24.48 -17.69
N GLU A 164 -8.76 25.27 -18.13
CA GLU A 164 -7.90 24.90 -19.25
C GLU A 164 -6.97 23.73 -18.88
N PRO A 165 -6.80 22.73 -19.76
CA PRO A 165 -5.91 21.61 -19.50
C PRO A 165 -4.44 22.08 -19.51
N CYS A 166 -3.76 21.84 -18.38
CA CYS A 166 -2.40 22.33 -18.16
C CYS A 166 -1.32 21.25 -18.26
N GLY A 167 -1.70 19.97 -18.31
CA GLY A 167 -0.80 18.82 -18.37
C GLY A 167 -1.43 17.56 -17.81
N ASP A 168 -0.65 16.48 -17.75
CA ASP A 168 -1.08 15.20 -17.20
C ASP A 168 -0.05 14.65 -16.20
N LEU A 169 -0.53 13.96 -15.18
CA LEU A 169 0.23 13.33 -14.10
C LEU A 169 0.01 11.83 -14.09
N LEU A 170 1.05 11.09 -13.70
CA LEU A 170 1.02 9.67 -13.36
C LEU A 170 1.47 9.48 -11.92
N VAL A 171 0.65 8.83 -11.09
CA VAL A 171 1.04 8.42 -9.74
C VAL A 171 2.18 7.41 -9.84
N ALA A 172 3.36 7.79 -9.34
CA ALA A 172 4.56 6.97 -9.44
C ALA A 172 4.89 6.22 -8.14
N GLU A 173 4.48 6.78 -6.99
CA GLU A 173 4.80 6.24 -5.67
C GLU A 173 3.79 6.74 -4.63
N LEU A 174 3.33 5.85 -3.74
CA LEU A 174 2.56 6.23 -2.55
C LEU A 174 3.51 6.44 -1.38
N LEU A 175 3.39 7.59 -0.71
CA LEU A 175 4.30 7.99 0.36
C LEU A 175 3.84 7.52 1.74
N ARG A 176 2.55 7.24 1.90
CA ARG A 176 1.91 6.82 3.14
C ARG A 176 0.74 5.88 2.85
N ASP A 177 0.36 5.12 3.87
CA ASP A 177 -0.92 4.42 3.85
C ASP A 177 -2.07 5.43 3.75
N GLN A 178 -3.13 5.03 3.05
CA GLN A 178 -4.31 5.86 2.85
C GLN A 178 -5.22 5.72 4.07
N THR A 179 -5.64 6.85 4.64
CA THR A 179 -6.38 6.87 5.91
C THR A 179 -7.73 7.56 5.71
N GLU A 180 -8.81 6.89 6.09
CA GLU A 180 -10.14 7.50 6.07
C GLU A 180 -10.26 8.57 7.14
N LEU A 181 -10.68 9.77 6.74
CA LEU A 181 -10.95 10.91 7.61
C LEU A 181 -12.43 10.95 8.03
N GLY A 182 -13.32 10.48 7.16
CA GLY A 182 -14.76 10.46 7.41
C GLY A 182 -15.52 9.71 6.33
N THR A 183 -16.75 9.34 6.69
CA THR A 183 -17.76 8.79 5.78
C THR A 183 -19.07 9.50 6.02
N ASP A 184 -19.68 10.01 4.96
CA ASP A 184 -21.00 10.65 4.98
C ASP A 184 -21.98 9.84 4.13
N VAL A 185 -23.23 9.74 4.59
CA VAL A 185 -24.34 9.16 3.82
C VAL A 185 -25.33 10.27 3.53
N LEU A 186 -25.43 10.65 2.26
CA LEU A 186 -26.31 11.71 1.79
C LEU A 186 -27.78 11.27 1.79
N GLN A 187 -28.69 12.23 1.65
CA GLN A 187 -30.15 11.98 1.73
C GLN A 187 -30.66 11.00 0.65
N ASP A 188 -30.02 10.98 -0.52
CA ASP A 188 -30.33 10.05 -1.61
C ASP A 188 -29.74 8.64 -1.40
N GLY A 189 -29.00 8.44 -0.31
CA GLY A 189 -28.29 7.21 0.05
C GLY A 189 -26.93 7.06 -0.63
N THR A 190 -26.41 8.11 -1.27
CA THR A 190 -25.03 8.16 -1.77
C THR A 190 -24.06 8.15 -0.58
N VAL A 191 -23.03 7.32 -0.66
CA VAL A 191 -21.96 7.24 0.35
C VAL A 191 -20.74 8.00 -0.18
N GLU A 192 -20.29 9.01 0.57
CA GLU A 192 -19.04 9.74 0.31
C GLU A 192 -18.00 9.32 1.36
N LYS A 193 -16.81 8.93 0.92
CA LYS A 193 -15.66 8.68 1.79
C LYS A 193 -14.56 9.68 1.53
N GLN A 194 -14.03 10.25 2.60
CA GLN A 194 -12.90 11.18 2.58
C GLN A 194 -11.64 10.42 2.99
N ILE A 195 -10.67 10.30 2.10
CA ILE A 195 -9.45 9.51 2.33
C ILE A 195 -8.23 10.40 2.12
N ARG A 196 -7.41 10.56 3.16
CA ARG A 196 -6.13 11.26 3.05
C ARG A 196 -5.16 10.42 2.23
N VAL A 197 -4.56 11.05 1.22
CA VAL A 197 -3.56 10.46 0.32
C VAL A 197 -2.30 11.32 0.27
N SER A 198 -1.15 10.67 0.12
CA SER A 198 0.13 11.34 -0.09
C SER A 198 0.93 10.53 -1.10
N PHE A 199 1.34 11.15 -2.19
CA PHE A 199 2.00 10.47 -3.29
C PHE A 199 2.97 11.38 -4.03
N HIS A 200 3.88 10.75 -4.76
CA HIS A 200 4.65 11.41 -5.78
C HIS A 200 4.07 11.09 -7.16
N ALA A 201 3.93 12.12 -7.99
CA ALA A 201 3.50 11.99 -9.37
C ALA A 201 4.55 12.51 -10.35
N LYS A 202 4.66 11.86 -11.50
CA LYS A 202 5.48 12.30 -12.62
C LYS A 202 4.61 13.07 -13.61
N PHE A 203 5.15 14.14 -14.18
CA PHE A 203 4.54 14.80 -15.32
C PHE A 203 4.70 13.92 -16.56
N LEU A 204 3.60 13.68 -17.26
CA LEU A 204 3.60 13.05 -18.59
C LEU A 204 3.58 14.11 -19.69
N SER A 205 2.88 15.22 -19.45
CA SER A 205 2.78 16.37 -20.35
C SER A 205 2.60 17.65 -19.52
N VAL A 206 3.08 18.79 -20.02
CA VAL A 206 2.96 20.10 -19.37
C VAL A 206 2.76 21.20 -20.42
N SER A 207 1.93 22.18 -20.09
CA SER A 207 1.73 23.42 -20.85
C SER A 207 2.63 24.54 -20.32
N ASN A 208 2.80 25.60 -21.12
CA ASN A 208 3.61 26.77 -20.73
C ASN A 208 3.14 27.42 -19.41
N ARG A 209 1.84 27.42 -19.11
CA ARG A 209 1.32 27.97 -17.84
C ARG A 209 1.87 27.24 -16.61
N LEU A 210 2.12 25.93 -16.74
CA LEU A 210 2.68 25.13 -15.67
C LEU A 210 4.21 25.26 -15.61
N LEU A 211 4.86 25.59 -16.75
CA LEU A 211 6.28 25.93 -16.85
C LEU A 211 6.68 27.11 -15.97
N ASP A 212 5.81 28.12 -15.89
CA ASP A 212 6.09 29.36 -15.18
C ASP A 212 6.19 29.18 -13.65
N LYS A 213 5.71 28.07 -13.09
CA LYS A 213 5.80 27.76 -11.66
C LYS A 213 7.17 27.20 -11.22
N GLN A 214 8.15 27.08 -12.12
CA GLN A 214 9.49 26.56 -11.83
C GLN A 214 9.50 25.22 -11.06
N LEU A 215 8.54 24.34 -11.39
CA LEU A 215 8.42 23.05 -10.73
C LEU A 215 9.61 22.16 -11.04
N THR A 216 9.95 21.26 -10.12
CA THR A 216 10.93 20.21 -10.38
C THR A 216 10.34 19.22 -11.39
N TRP A 217 10.80 19.29 -12.64
CA TRP A 217 10.18 18.67 -13.82
C TRP A 217 10.03 17.14 -13.77
N ASN A 218 10.76 16.46 -12.89
CA ASN A 218 10.77 15.00 -12.82
C ASN A 218 9.68 14.43 -11.91
N ARG A 219 9.28 15.15 -10.85
CA ARG A 219 8.30 14.64 -9.89
C ARG A 219 7.75 15.74 -9.00
N VAL A 220 6.46 15.68 -8.70
CA VAL A 220 5.79 16.54 -7.73
C VAL A 220 5.24 15.72 -6.57
N LYS A 221 5.41 16.23 -5.35
CA LYS A 221 4.74 15.67 -4.17
C LYS A 221 3.34 16.27 -4.05
N VAL A 222 2.35 15.40 -3.90
CA VAL A 222 0.95 15.77 -3.72
C VAL A 222 0.47 15.20 -2.39
N ASN A 223 -0.04 16.06 -1.52
CA ASN A 223 -0.89 15.66 -0.41
C ASN A 223 -2.30 16.13 -0.75
N ALA A 224 -3.31 15.30 -0.47
CA ALA A 224 -4.68 15.63 -0.78
C ALA A 224 -5.66 14.84 0.09
N VAL A 225 -6.90 15.30 0.11
CA VAL A 225 -8.07 14.51 0.52
C VAL A 225 -8.81 14.04 -0.73
N ALA A 226 -8.87 12.73 -0.91
CA ALA A 226 -9.61 12.07 -1.96
C ALA A 226 -11.07 11.85 -1.54
N PHE A 227 -12.00 12.25 -2.40
CA PHE A 227 -13.42 12.04 -2.20
C PHE A 227 -13.89 10.92 -3.11
N LEU A 228 -14.18 9.77 -2.49
CA LEU A 228 -14.75 8.61 -3.17
C LEU A 228 -16.27 8.64 -3.01
N VAL A 229 -16.99 8.62 -4.12
CA VAL A 229 -18.46 8.69 -4.12
C VAL A 229 -19.03 7.39 -4.67
N LYS A 230 -19.93 6.77 -3.91
CA LYS A 230 -20.75 5.64 -4.34
C LYS A 230 -22.22 6.03 -4.30
N PRO A 231 -22.84 6.32 -5.46
CA PRO A 231 -24.29 6.45 -5.55
C PRO A 231 -25.00 5.17 -5.10
N ARG A 232 -26.19 5.27 -4.50
CA ARG A 232 -26.92 4.13 -3.91
C ARG A 232 -27.09 2.92 -4.83
N LYS A 233 -27.27 3.15 -6.13
CA LYS A 233 -27.48 2.10 -7.16
C LYS A 233 -26.20 1.70 -7.89
N ALA A 234 -25.09 2.40 -7.67
CA ALA A 234 -23.82 2.07 -8.27
C ALA A 234 -23.23 0.84 -7.58
N GLN A 235 -22.58 -0.02 -8.35
CA GLN A 235 -21.88 -1.18 -7.78
C GLN A 235 -20.61 -0.74 -7.04
N GLN A 236 -19.89 0.22 -7.61
CA GLN A 236 -18.60 0.70 -7.12
C GLN A 236 -18.58 2.22 -6.92
N ALA A 237 -17.74 2.66 -6.00
CA ALA A 237 -17.37 4.04 -5.80
C ALA A 237 -16.40 4.50 -6.89
N THR A 238 -16.43 5.79 -7.20
CA THR A 238 -15.46 6.44 -8.09
C THR A 238 -14.75 7.56 -7.36
N LEU A 239 -13.48 7.81 -7.71
CA LEU A 239 -12.78 9.00 -7.27
C LEU A 239 -13.39 10.21 -8.00
N GLU A 240 -14.13 11.03 -7.26
CA GLU A 240 -14.80 12.20 -7.82
C GLU A 240 -13.83 13.39 -7.89
N ARG A 241 -13.12 13.66 -6.79
CA ARG A 241 -12.21 14.81 -6.69
C ARG A 241 -11.07 14.59 -5.70
N LEU A 242 -10.00 15.34 -5.89
CA LEU A 242 -8.88 15.48 -4.97
C LEU A 242 -8.78 16.94 -4.50
N VAL A 243 -8.96 17.18 -3.20
CA VAL A 243 -8.72 18.50 -2.61
C VAL A 243 -7.25 18.56 -2.20
N LEU A 244 -6.47 19.37 -2.90
CA LEU A 244 -5.02 19.48 -2.70
C LEU A 244 -4.68 20.22 -1.40
N GLU A 245 -3.73 19.67 -0.64
CA GLU A 245 -3.25 20.24 0.62
C GLU A 245 -1.74 20.52 0.49
N ASP A 246 -1.32 21.78 0.76
CA ASP A 246 0.08 22.19 0.89
C ASP A 246 1.00 21.60 -0.20
N CYS A 247 0.64 21.80 -1.48
CA CYS A 247 1.39 21.27 -2.60
C CYS A 247 1.70 22.31 -3.67
N ALA A 248 2.70 22.03 -4.50
CA ALA A 248 3.17 22.94 -5.55
C ALA A 248 2.15 23.17 -6.67
N LEU A 249 1.06 22.38 -6.69
CA LEU A 249 -0.06 22.49 -7.62
C LEU A 249 -1.25 23.26 -7.04
N ALA A 250 -1.05 24.06 -5.98
CA ALA A 250 -2.08 24.98 -5.51
C ALA A 250 -2.60 25.89 -6.65
N GLY A 251 -3.92 26.06 -6.75
CA GLY A 251 -4.60 26.75 -7.86
C GLY A 251 -4.85 25.89 -9.10
N TYR A 252 -4.56 24.59 -9.04
CA TYR A 252 -4.94 23.62 -10.07
C TYR A 252 -5.85 22.53 -9.49
N GLU A 253 -6.67 21.96 -10.37
CA GLU A 253 -7.47 20.78 -10.10
C GLU A 253 -6.82 19.54 -10.73
N LEU A 254 -6.93 18.40 -10.05
CA LEU A 254 -6.56 17.09 -10.59
C LEU A 254 -7.81 16.30 -10.93
N VAL A 255 -8.09 16.16 -12.22
CA VAL A 255 -9.22 15.39 -12.75
C VAL A 255 -8.75 13.98 -13.05
N SER A 256 -9.34 12.97 -12.39
CA SER A 256 -9.01 11.57 -12.68
C SER A 256 -9.33 11.25 -14.13
N PHE A 257 -8.41 10.59 -14.83
CA PHE A 257 -8.83 9.85 -16.01
C PHE A 257 -9.73 8.72 -15.49
N SER A 258 -11.01 8.74 -15.82
CA SER A 258 -11.86 7.58 -15.55
C SER A 258 -11.12 6.37 -16.11
N ARG A 259 -10.93 5.31 -15.32
CA ARG A 259 -10.52 4.00 -15.87
C ARG A 259 -11.66 3.52 -16.77
N ARG A 260 -11.79 4.08 -17.98
CA ARG A 260 -12.40 3.34 -19.08
C ARG A 260 -11.48 2.15 -19.24
N THR A 261 -12.02 0.95 -19.05
CA THR A 261 -11.42 -0.28 -19.51
C THR A 261 -10.86 -0.03 -20.91
N GLU A 262 -9.54 0.05 -21.02
CA GLU A 262 -8.81 -0.15 -22.27
C GLU A 262 -9.04 -1.62 -22.64
N ALA A 263 -10.22 -1.88 -23.18
CA ALA A 263 -10.60 -3.12 -23.83
C ALA A 263 -11.25 -2.68 -25.14
N GLU A 264 -10.40 -2.21 -26.05
CA GLU A 264 -10.62 -2.10 -27.51
C GLU A 264 -9.44 -1.29 -28.10
N GLU A 265 -8.34 -1.99 -28.37
CA GLU A 265 -7.53 -1.85 -29.60
C GLU A 265 -6.90 -3.21 -29.93
#